data_AF-A0A5C7F1Q3-F1
#
_entry.id   AF-A0A5C7F1Q3-F1
#
_cell.length_a   1.000
_cell.length_b   1.000
_cell.length_c   1.000
_cell.angle_alpha   90.00
_cell.angle_beta   90.00
_cell.angle_gamma   90.00
#
_symmetry.space_group_name_H-M   'P 1'
#
loop_
_entity.id
_entity.type
_entity.pdbx_description
1 polymer ?
#
loop_
_entity_poly.entity_id
_entity_poly.type
_entity_poly.pdbx_seq_one_letter_code
_entity_poly.pdbx_strand_id
1 'polypeptide(L)' 'MGSLQFLSLEDAQQKLDVWKEDYNSYRPHGSLGNLTPKEFIENSQKKQISLH' A
#
# COMPACT_ATOMS: atom_id res chain seq x y z
N MET A 1 -9.93 -16.89 26.40
CA MET A 1 -9.32 -15.55 26.52
C MET A 1 -9.29 -14.93 25.14
N GLY A 2 -10.22 -14.02 24.84
CA GLY A 2 -10.29 -13.39 23.52
C GLY A 2 -9.12 -12.43 23.35
N SER A 3 -8.23 -12.69 22.40
CA SER A 3 -7.23 -11.73 21.97
C SER A 3 -7.96 -10.60 21.24
N LEU A 4 -8.17 -9.48 21.92
CA LEU A 4 -8.51 -8.23 21.26
C LEU A 4 -7.28 -7.85 20.42
N GLN A 5 -7.30 -8.15 19.12
CA GLN A 5 -6.24 -7.78 18.17
C GLN A 5 -5.98 -6.26 18.15
N PHE A 6 -6.93 -5.49 18.69
CA PHE A 6 -6.87 -4.05 18.88
C PHE A 6 -7.15 -3.69 20.33
N LEU A 7 -6.28 -2.88 20.92
CA LEU A 7 -6.38 -2.44 22.31
C LEU A 7 -7.32 -1.21 22.45
N SER A 8 -7.51 -0.46 21.38
CA SER A 8 -8.41 0.70 21.26
C SER A 8 -8.66 1.02 19.78
N LEU A 9 -9.59 1.95 19.48
CA LEU A 9 -9.76 2.47 18.11
C LEU A 9 -8.50 3.19 17.61
N GLU A 10 -7.78 3.87 18.49
CA GLU A 10 -6.52 4.56 18.15
C GLU A 10 -5.43 3.54 17.75
N ASP A 11 -5.30 2.44 18.50
CA ASP A 11 -4.38 1.35 18.17
C ASP A 11 -4.74 0.69 16.82
N ALA A 12 -6.04 0.50 16.55
CA ALA A 12 -6.51 0.02 15.25
C ALA A 12 -6.14 0.97 14.12
N GLN A 13 -6.33 2.28 14.32
CA GLN A 13 -6.02 3.30 13.32
C GLN A 13 -4.52 3.34 13.02
N GLN A 14 -3.67 3.35 14.05
CA GLN A 14 -2.21 3.34 13.89
C GLN A 14 -1.74 2.09 13.13
N LYS A 15 -2.26 0.91 13.48
CA LYS A 15 -1.93 -0.34 12.78
C LYS A 15 -2.36 -0.31 11.32
N LEU A 16 -3.54 0.25 11.02
CA LEU A 16 -4.03 0.41 9.66
C LEU A 16 -3.18 1.39 8.86
N ASP A 17 -2.77 2.50 9.45
CA ASP A 17 -1.96 3.51 8.76
C ASP A 17 -0.58 2.95 8.39
N VAL A 18 0.07 2.25 9.32
CA VAL A 18 1.33 1.54 9.06
C VAL A 18 1.15 0.50 7.97
N TRP A 19 0.10 -0.32 8.05
CA TRP A 19 -0.16 -1.34 7.04
C TRP A 19 -0.44 -0.75 5.66
N LYS A 20 -1.17 0.37 5.59
CA LYS A 20 -1.46 1.09 4.36
C LYS A 20 -0.19 1.63 3.71
N GLU A 21 0.74 2.16 4.49
CA GLU A 21 2.03 2.61 3.98
C GLU A 21 2.85 1.43 3.42
N ASP A 22 2.95 0.35 4.21
CA ASP A 22 3.65 -0.88 3.84
C ASP A 22 3.12 -1.48 2.53
N TYR A 23 1.81 -1.62 2.42
CA TYR A 23 1.14 -2.18 1.23
C TYR A 23 1.36 -1.33 -0.03
N ASN A 24 1.30 -0.01 0.11
CA ASN A 24 1.34 0.91 -1.03
C ASN A 24 2.76 1.22 -1.50
N SER A 25 3.74 1.17 -0.61
CA SER A 25 5.10 1.65 -0.90
C SER A 25 6.16 0.57 -0.90
N TYR A 26 5.94 -0.57 -0.22
CA TYR A 26 7.01 -1.55 0.03
C TYR A 26 6.67 -2.97 -0.42
N ARG A 27 5.38 -3.32 -0.56
CA ARG A 27 4.97 -4.65 -1.01
C ARG A 27 4.73 -4.69 -2.52
N PRO A 28 5.53 -5.44 -3.29
CA PRO A 28 5.27 -5.67 -4.70
C PRO A 28 4.13 -6.67 -4.89
N HIS A 29 3.28 -6.44 -5.88
CA HIS A 29 2.14 -7.29 -6.20
C HIS A 29 2.33 -7.92 -7.57
N GLY A 30 2.22 -9.25 -7.66
CA GLY A 30 2.36 -9.98 -8.93
C GLY A 30 1.36 -9.54 -10.00
N SER A 31 0.14 -9.18 -9.59
CA SER A 31 -0.90 -8.63 -10.49
C SER A 31 -0.54 -7.26 -11.08
N LEU A 32 0.35 -6.50 -10.43
CA LEU A 32 0.90 -5.24 -10.92
C LEU A 32 2.24 -5.43 -11.64
N GLY A 33 2.62 -6.67 -11.96
CA GLY A 33 3.91 -7.00 -12.58
C GLY A 33 5.08 -6.97 -11.59
N ASN A 34 4.84 -7.36 -10.34
CA ASN A 34 5.80 -7.28 -9.22
C ASN A 34 6.20 -5.85 -8.86
N LEU A 35 5.28 -4.90 -9.05
CA LEU A 35 5.44 -3.50 -8.62
C LEU A 35 4.59 -3.22 -7.40
N THR A 36 5.02 -2.27 -6.59
CA THR A 36 4.16 -1.66 -5.57
C THR A 36 3.08 -0.80 -6.24
N PRO A 37 1.95 -0.53 -5.56
CA PRO A 37 0.93 0.36 -6.10
C PRO A 37 1.47 1.75 -6.45
N LYS A 38 2.39 2.28 -5.64
CA LYS A 38 3.05 3.57 -5.91
C LYS A 38 3.88 3.53 -7.20
N GLU A 39 4.74 2.52 -7.35
CA GLU A 39 5.55 2.35 -8.57
C GLU A 39 4.69 2.12 -9.82
N PHE A 40 3.58 1.40 -9.69
CA PHE A 40 2.64 1.18 -10.78
C PHE A 40 2.02 2.49 -11.29
N ILE A 41 1.61 3.38 -10.37
CA ILE A 41 1.09 4.71 -10.72
C ILE A 41 2.17 5.55 -11.38
N GLU A 42 3.38 5.61 -10.80
CA GLU A 42 4.50 6.36 -11.35
C GLU A 42 4.86 5.88 -12.77
N ASN A 43 4.86 4.56 -13.01
CA ASN A 43 5.13 4.00 -14.34
C ASN A 43 4.00 4.30 -15.34
N SER A 44 2.74 4.27 -14.88
CA SER A 44 1.59 4.62 -15.71
C SER A 44 1.63 6.11 -16.12
N GLN A 45 2.01 7.00 -15.20
CA GLN A 45 2.20 8.42 -15.47
C GLN A 45 3.34 8.68 -16.45
N LYS A 46 4.50 8.04 -16.25
CA LYS A 46 5.65 8.12 -17.18
C LYS A 46 5.25 7.68 -18.59
N LYS A 47 4.46 6.61 -18.70
CA LYS A 47 3.95 6.12 -19.99
C LYS A 47 3.02 7.14 -20.65
N GLN A 48 2.16 7.80 -19.88
CA GLN A 48 1.23 8.81 -20.40
C GLN A 48 1.95 10.08 -20.87
N ILE A 49 2.98 10.53 -20.15
CA ILE A 49 3.80 11.70 -20.52
C ILE A 49 4.62 11.40 -21.78
N SER A 50 5.15 10.18 -21.94
CA SER A 50 5.94 9.79 -23.12
C SER A 50 5.10 9.62 -24.40
N LEU A 51 3.76 9.61 -24.31
CA LEU A 51 2.84 9.46 -25.43
C LEU A 51 2.28 10.81 -25.93
N HIS A 52 2.69 11.92 -25.33
CA HIS A 52 2.43 13.29 -25.79
C HIS A 52 3.74 13.95 -26.25
#